data_AF-A0A9J6QN30-F1
#
_entry.id   AF-A0A9J6QN30-F1
#
_cell.length_a   1.000
_cell.length_b   1.000
_cell.length_c   1.000
_cell.angle_alpha   90.00
_cell.angle_beta   90.00
_cell.angle_gamma   90.00
#
_symmetry.space_group_name_H-M   'P 1'
#
loop_
_entity.id
_entity.type
_entity.pdbx_description
1 polymer ?
#
loop_
_entity_poly.entity_id
_entity_poly.type
_entity_poly.pdbx_seq_one_letter_code
_entity_poly.pdbx_strand_id
1 'polypeptide(L)'
;MEKRRHIIDVLFIVILIGAFALFSVALVVLGANVYKKTVSSNQQAYQIRTASLYFDQKIHQSDSRGSLSLNTLKSGQSALILGEDDYETWIFLSNGQLRETTVKKGTAVTEDFGQPVLSLRTLEFTLVKDHLLRITAVSQDGVYSRTDILVRASQPEVNDEKK
;
A
#
# COMPACT_ATOMS: atom_id res chain seq x y z
N MET A 1 62.74 19.63 10.50
CA MET A 1 61.84 19.30 9.37
C MET A 1 60.65 18.42 9.76
N GLU A 2 60.53 17.99 11.02
CA GLU A 2 59.54 17.02 11.52
C GLU A 2 58.12 17.58 11.73
N LYS A 3 58.01 18.88 12.04
CA LYS A 3 56.73 19.55 12.38
C LYS A 3 55.75 19.68 11.20
N ARG A 4 56.24 19.79 9.95
CA ARG A 4 55.36 19.89 8.75
C ARG A 4 54.73 18.55 8.39
N ARG A 5 55.41 17.44 8.64
CA ARG A 5 54.92 16.09 8.31
C ARG A 5 53.74 15.71 9.19
N HIS A 6 53.85 15.94 10.51
CA HIS A 6 52.72 15.73 11.43
C HIS A 6 51.49 16.57 11.11
N ILE A 7 51.66 17.82 10.65
CA ILE A 7 50.53 18.67 10.25
C ILE A 7 49.84 18.12 9.00
N ILE A 8 50.61 17.62 8.03
CA ILE A 8 50.06 17.00 6.82
C ILE A 8 49.35 15.69 7.16
N ASP A 9 49.91 14.87 8.06
CA ASP A 9 49.32 13.60 8.50
C ASP A 9 47.98 13.83 9.23
N VAL A 10 47.91 14.84 10.11
CA VAL A 10 46.66 15.21 10.79
C VAL A 10 45.64 15.80 9.82
N LEU A 11 46.08 16.66 8.89
CA LEU A 11 45.19 17.25 7.88
C LEU A 11 44.60 16.18 6.96
N PHE A 12 45.38 15.17 6.61
CA PHE A 12 44.92 14.03 5.82
C PHE A 12 43.82 13.24 6.54
N ILE A 13 44.01 12.94 7.82
CA ILE A 13 43.00 12.24 8.63
C ILE A 13 41.71 13.07 8.76
N VAL A 14 41.83 14.38 8.99
CA VAL A 14 40.67 15.29 9.08
C VAL A 14 39.88 15.33 7.78
N ILE A 15 40.55 15.43 6.63
CA ILE A 15 39.91 15.39 5.31
C ILE A 15 39.23 14.04 5.09
N LEU A 16 39.88 12.93 5.48
CA LEU A 16 39.34 11.60 5.32
C LEU A 16 38.05 11.39 6.14
N ILE A 17 38.04 11.86 7.40
CA ILE A 17 36.84 11.80 8.26
C ILE A 17 35.71 12.65 7.66
N GLY A 18 36.02 13.86 7.19
CA GLY A 18 35.04 14.73 6.54
C GLY A 18 34.45 14.13 5.27
N ALA A 19 35.29 13.55 4.41
CA ALA A 19 34.86 12.85 3.21
C ALA A 19 33.99 11.63 3.55
N PHE A 20 34.38 10.84 4.54
CA PHE A 20 33.59 9.69 5.00
C PHE A 20 32.21 10.12 5.53
N ALA A 21 32.13 11.17 6.34
CA ALA A 21 30.86 11.70 6.84
C ALA A 21 29.97 12.22 5.70
N LEU A 22 30.55 12.88 4.70
CA LEU A 22 29.81 13.35 3.53
C LEU A 22 29.27 12.16 2.71
N PHE A 23 30.08 11.14 2.48
CA PHE A 23 29.65 9.92 1.78
C PHE A 23 28.62 9.12 2.57
N SER A 24 28.72 9.05 3.90
CA SER A 24 27.74 8.33 4.72
C SER A 24 26.38 9.03 4.72
N VAL A 25 26.35 10.37 4.82
CA VAL A 25 25.12 11.16 4.65
C VAL A 25 24.57 10.99 3.25
N ALA A 26 25.42 11.05 2.22
CA ALA A 26 25.00 10.80 0.84
C ALA A 26 24.41 9.39 0.69
N LEU A 27 25.02 8.35 1.26
CA LEU A 27 24.49 6.98 1.25
C LEU A 27 23.17 6.85 1.99
N VAL A 28 22.99 7.52 3.13
CA VAL A 28 21.72 7.54 3.85
C VAL A 28 20.65 8.26 3.04
N VAL A 29 20.98 9.39 2.41
CA VAL A 29 20.06 10.13 1.54
C VAL A 29 19.74 9.34 0.27
N LEU A 30 20.72 8.71 -0.38
CA LEU A 30 20.51 7.84 -1.54
C LEU A 30 19.71 6.60 -1.15
N GLY A 31 19.99 5.99 0.01
CA GLY A 31 19.22 4.86 0.55
C GLY A 31 17.78 5.25 0.84
N ALA A 32 17.57 6.39 1.49
CA ALA A 32 16.24 6.95 1.77
C ALA A 32 15.50 7.39 0.49
N ASN A 33 16.23 7.91 -0.51
CA ASN A 33 15.67 8.32 -1.78
C ASN A 33 15.42 7.14 -2.71
N VAL A 34 16.21 6.07 -2.67
CA VAL A 34 15.93 4.79 -3.34
C VAL A 34 14.75 4.10 -2.65
N TYR A 35 14.65 4.16 -1.32
CA TYR A 35 13.45 3.72 -0.60
C TYR A 35 12.21 4.53 -1.04
N LYS A 36 12.31 5.86 -1.11
CA LYS A 36 11.21 6.72 -1.58
C LYS A 36 10.90 6.52 -3.07
N LYS A 37 11.90 6.37 -3.94
CA LYS A 37 11.76 6.34 -5.40
C LYS A 37 11.36 4.96 -5.93
N THR A 38 11.67 3.88 -5.21
CA THR A 38 11.15 2.53 -5.49
C THR A 38 9.71 2.38 -4.99
N VAL A 39 9.28 3.17 -3.99
CA VAL A 39 7.89 3.14 -3.50
C VAL A 39 6.99 4.18 -4.20
N SER A 40 7.50 5.20 -4.89
CA SER A 40 6.65 6.31 -5.37
C SER A 40 6.73 6.73 -6.84
N SER A 41 7.54 6.13 -7.73
CA SER A 41 7.70 6.74 -9.08
C SER A 41 7.98 5.78 -10.25
N ASN A 42 7.17 4.75 -10.46
CA ASN A 42 7.19 4.04 -11.76
C ASN A 42 5.82 3.56 -12.29
N GLN A 43 4.71 4.17 -11.84
CA GLN A 43 3.37 3.64 -12.07
C GLN A 43 2.48 4.74 -12.65
N GLN A 44 2.51 5.04 -13.94
CA GLN A 44 1.49 5.92 -14.56
C GLN A 44 0.74 5.16 -15.67
N ALA A 45 1.42 4.55 -16.63
CA ALA A 45 0.77 3.69 -17.63
C ALA A 45 0.50 2.23 -17.15
N TYR A 46 1.05 1.83 -16.00
CA TYR A 46 0.92 0.48 -15.44
C TYR A 46 -0.23 0.35 -14.41
N GLN A 47 -0.87 1.44 -13.98
CA GLN A 47 -1.74 1.46 -12.80
C GLN A 47 -3.00 0.57 -12.88
N ILE A 48 -3.63 0.41 -14.05
CA ILE A 48 -4.87 -0.37 -14.19
C ILE A 48 -4.64 -1.86 -14.37
N ARG A 49 -3.63 -2.23 -15.17
CA ARG A 49 -3.16 -3.62 -15.20
C ARG A 49 -2.70 -4.03 -13.81
N THR A 50 -2.08 -3.13 -13.05
CA THR A 50 -1.77 -3.38 -11.64
C THR A 50 -3.01 -3.42 -10.75
N ALA A 51 -4.04 -2.58 -10.91
CA ALA A 51 -5.22 -2.64 -10.04
C ALA A 51 -5.95 -3.98 -10.16
N SER A 52 -6.21 -4.44 -11.39
CA SER A 52 -6.85 -5.75 -11.61
C SER A 52 -5.99 -6.90 -11.11
N LEU A 53 -4.69 -6.89 -11.42
CA LEU A 53 -3.75 -7.91 -10.93
C LEU A 53 -3.59 -7.88 -9.41
N TYR A 54 -3.62 -6.69 -8.81
CA TYR A 54 -3.56 -6.50 -7.36
C TYR A 54 -4.76 -7.17 -6.70
N PHE A 55 -5.98 -6.86 -7.16
CA PHE A 55 -7.18 -7.48 -6.60
C PHE A 55 -7.23 -8.97 -6.84
N ASP A 56 -6.88 -9.42 -8.05
CA ASP A 56 -6.81 -10.85 -8.38
C ASP A 56 -5.85 -11.57 -7.43
N GLN A 57 -4.62 -11.07 -7.30
CA GLN A 57 -3.61 -11.66 -6.42
C GLN A 57 -4.04 -11.61 -4.95
N LYS A 58 -4.52 -10.46 -4.47
CA LYS A 58 -4.85 -10.26 -3.05
C LYS A 58 -6.04 -11.13 -2.64
N ILE A 59 -7.08 -11.20 -3.46
CA ILE A 59 -8.25 -12.03 -3.18
C ILE A 59 -7.88 -13.51 -3.26
N HIS A 60 -7.13 -13.97 -4.26
CA HIS A 60 -6.70 -15.37 -4.32
C HIS A 60 -5.80 -15.77 -3.15
N GLN A 61 -4.93 -14.88 -2.66
CA GLN A 61 -4.14 -15.11 -1.45
C GLN A 61 -5.03 -15.32 -0.22
N SER A 62 -6.11 -14.54 -0.09
CA SER A 62 -7.04 -14.64 1.04
C SER A 62 -8.11 -15.74 0.86
N ASP A 63 -8.46 -16.14 -0.36
CA ASP A 63 -9.51 -17.13 -0.67
C ASP A 63 -9.16 -18.54 -0.16
N SER A 64 -7.88 -18.82 0.10
CA SER A 64 -7.41 -20.13 0.54
C SER A 64 -7.73 -20.45 2.00
N ARG A 65 -7.95 -19.43 2.85
CA ARG A 65 -8.06 -19.55 4.32
C ARG A 65 -8.97 -18.54 5.00
N GLY A 66 -9.47 -17.55 4.25
CA GLY A 66 -10.06 -16.35 4.80
C GLY A 66 -11.55 -16.17 4.52
N SER A 67 -12.16 -15.23 5.23
CA SER A 67 -13.49 -14.69 4.91
C SER A 67 -13.34 -13.41 4.07
N LEU A 68 -14.32 -13.12 3.22
CA LEU A 68 -14.37 -11.86 2.48
C LEU A 68 -15.64 -11.14 2.89
N SER A 69 -15.58 -9.86 3.23
CA SER A 69 -16.76 -9.05 3.51
C SER A 69 -16.61 -7.63 2.97
N LEU A 70 -17.74 -6.94 2.81
CA LEU A 70 -17.77 -5.54 2.44
C LEU A 70 -18.25 -4.72 3.62
N ASN A 71 -17.60 -3.58 3.84
CA ASN A 71 -17.99 -2.63 4.86
C ASN A 71 -17.90 -1.20 4.30
N THR A 72 -18.40 -0.24 5.08
CA THR A 72 -18.35 1.18 4.74
C THR A 72 -17.63 1.92 5.86
N LEU A 73 -16.63 2.72 5.49
CA LEU A 73 -15.95 3.61 6.43
C LEU A 73 -16.88 4.74 6.89
N LYS A 74 -16.50 5.46 7.95
CA LYS A 74 -17.31 6.57 8.49
C LYS A 74 -17.57 7.67 7.45
N SER A 75 -16.64 7.86 6.51
CA SER A 75 -16.78 8.75 5.35
C SER A 75 -17.83 8.31 4.32
N GLY A 76 -18.39 7.10 4.41
CA GLY A 76 -19.27 6.53 3.39
C GLY A 76 -18.52 5.78 2.28
N GLN A 77 -17.20 5.72 2.34
CA GLN A 77 -16.39 5.00 1.35
C GLN A 77 -16.45 3.50 1.56
N SER A 78 -16.70 2.75 0.48
CA SER A 78 -16.69 1.29 0.49
C SER A 78 -15.29 0.73 0.75
N ALA A 79 -15.21 -0.29 1.60
CA ALA A 79 -14.02 -1.03 1.95
C ALA A 79 -14.25 -2.54 1.72
N LEU A 80 -13.22 -3.19 1.18
CA LEU A 80 -13.13 -4.64 1.10
C LEU A 80 -12.34 -5.15 2.30
N ILE A 81 -12.90 -6.12 3.03
CA ILE A 81 -12.27 -6.75 4.18
C ILE A 81 -11.98 -8.21 3.85
N LEU A 82 -10.73 -8.61 4.06
CA LEU A 82 -10.25 -9.97 3.88
C LEU A 82 -9.78 -10.50 5.24
N GLY A 83 -10.54 -11.39 5.86
CA GLY A 83 -10.22 -12.00 7.15
C GLY A 83 -9.25 -13.17 7.01
N GLU A 84 -8.31 -13.32 7.94
CA GLU A 84 -7.40 -14.47 8.05
C GLU A 84 -7.13 -14.74 9.55
N ASP A 85 -7.58 -15.89 10.06
CA ASP A 85 -7.46 -16.28 11.47
C ASP A 85 -7.95 -15.19 12.46
N ASP A 86 -7.04 -14.57 13.23
CA ASP A 86 -7.32 -13.50 14.19
C ASP A 86 -7.17 -12.08 13.61
N TYR A 87 -6.81 -11.97 12.33
CA TYR A 87 -6.55 -10.71 11.64
C TYR A 87 -7.52 -10.48 10.49
N GLU A 88 -7.60 -9.23 10.06
CA GLU A 88 -8.35 -8.81 8.89
C GLU A 88 -7.60 -7.71 8.16
N THR A 89 -7.62 -7.78 6.83
CA THR A 89 -7.01 -6.81 5.95
C THR A 89 -8.08 -5.96 5.31
N TRP A 90 -8.02 -4.66 5.56
CA TRP A 90 -8.91 -3.65 5.01
C TRP A 90 -8.28 -3.00 3.79
N ILE A 91 -9.05 -2.93 2.71
CA ILE A 91 -8.66 -2.33 1.44
C ILE A 91 -9.71 -1.29 1.05
N PHE A 92 -9.31 -0.03 0.96
CA PHE A 92 -10.24 1.07 0.74
C PHE A 92 -9.57 2.24 0.03
N LEU A 93 -10.37 3.21 -0.43
CA LEU A 93 -9.88 4.44 -1.03
C LEU A 93 -9.84 5.55 0.02
N SER A 94 -8.74 6.28 0.12
CA SER A 94 -8.66 7.47 0.96
C SER A 94 -7.68 8.45 0.33
N ASN A 95 -8.09 9.72 0.24
CA ASN A 95 -7.28 10.80 -0.33
C ASN A 95 -6.70 10.48 -1.73
N GLY A 96 -7.51 9.86 -2.61
CA GLY A 96 -7.10 9.49 -3.98
C GLY A 96 -6.09 8.33 -4.05
N GLN A 97 -5.93 7.58 -2.97
CA GLN A 97 -5.04 6.43 -2.87
C GLN A 97 -5.81 5.20 -2.39
N LEU A 98 -5.62 4.09 -3.09
CA LEU A 98 -5.92 2.76 -2.58
C LEU A 98 -4.99 2.49 -1.41
N ARG A 99 -5.55 2.23 -0.23
CA ARG A 99 -4.81 1.92 0.99
C ARG A 99 -5.13 0.51 1.47
N GLU A 100 -4.14 -0.11 2.08
CA GLU A 100 -4.25 -1.43 2.68
C GLU A 100 -3.75 -1.40 4.13
N THR A 101 -4.50 -1.98 5.06
CA THR A 101 -4.05 -2.19 6.45
C THR A 101 -4.46 -3.55 6.94
N THR A 102 -3.59 -4.24 7.66
CA THR A 102 -3.93 -5.48 8.37
C THR A 102 -3.96 -5.20 9.86
N VAL A 103 -5.08 -5.54 10.50
CA VAL A 103 -5.35 -5.28 11.92
C VAL A 103 -5.92 -6.53 12.58
N LYS A 104 -5.90 -6.59 13.90
CA LYS A 104 -6.60 -7.65 14.64
C LYS A 104 -8.11 -7.48 14.43
N LYS A 105 -8.85 -8.57 14.28
CA LYS A 105 -10.32 -8.56 14.13
C LYS A 105 -11.00 -7.71 15.21
N GLY A 106 -11.93 -6.85 14.80
CA GLY A 106 -12.66 -5.93 15.68
C GLY A 106 -11.92 -4.62 15.99
N THR A 107 -10.75 -4.38 15.39
CA THR A 107 -10.08 -3.06 15.48
C THR A 107 -10.83 -2.04 14.64
N ALA A 108 -11.17 -0.89 15.22
CA ALA A 108 -11.77 0.21 14.48
C ALA A 108 -10.78 0.79 13.45
N VAL A 109 -11.09 0.63 12.17
CA VAL A 109 -10.29 1.19 11.07
C VAL A 109 -10.88 2.53 10.62
N THR A 110 -10.02 3.52 10.42
CA THR A 110 -10.38 4.85 9.89
C THR A 110 -9.64 5.14 8.57
N GLU A 111 -10.03 6.21 7.90
CA GLU A 111 -9.51 6.63 6.59
C GLU A 111 -8.00 6.94 6.58
N ASP A 112 -7.41 7.21 7.74
CA ASP A 112 -5.99 7.53 7.91
C ASP A 112 -5.12 6.26 8.02
N PHE A 113 -5.74 5.10 8.23
CA PHE A 113 -5.03 3.85 8.37
C PHE A 113 -4.45 3.36 7.04
N GLY A 114 -3.50 2.43 7.16
CA GLY A 114 -2.99 1.68 6.03
C GLY A 114 -1.90 2.38 5.24
N GLN A 115 -1.26 1.58 4.41
CA GLN A 115 -0.19 1.98 3.52
C GLN A 115 -0.76 2.21 2.12
N PRO A 116 -0.31 3.25 1.41
CA PRO A 116 -0.73 3.48 0.04
C PRO A 116 -0.20 2.37 -0.87
N VAL A 117 -1.09 1.85 -1.73
CA VAL A 117 -0.79 0.79 -2.70
C VAL A 117 -0.78 1.36 -4.12
N LEU A 118 -1.87 2.05 -4.51
CA LEU A 118 -2.06 2.60 -5.85
C LEU A 118 -2.75 3.96 -5.78
N SER A 119 -2.52 4.83 -6.77
CA SER A 119 -3.31 6.06 -6.93
C SER A 119 -4.56 5.75 -7.75
N LEU A 120 -5.73 6.01 -7.20
CA LEU A 120 -7.02 5.81 -7.85
C LEU A 120 -7.90 7.02 -7.62
N ARG A 121 -8.67 7.42 -8.64
CA ARG A 121 -9.66 8.47 -8.52
C ARG A 121 -10.93 7.94 -7.85
N THR A 122 -11.37 6.75 -8.25
CA THR A 122 -12.55 6.09 -7.66
C THR A 122 -12.29 4.60 -7.51
N LEU A 123 -12.97 4.01 -6.52
CA LEU A 123 -12.95 2.58 -6.23
C LEU A 123 -14.29 2.20 -5.62
N GLU A 124 -14.91 1.17 -6.18
CA GLU A 124 -16.18 0.64 -5.72
C GLU A 124 -16.13 -0.89 -5.72
N PHE A 125 -16.70 -1.47 -4.67
CA PHE A 125 -16.89 -2.90 -4.50
C PHE A 125 -18.38 -3.21 -4.55
N THR A 126 -18.78 -4.23 -5.30
CA THR A 126 -20.18 -4.64 -5.41
C THR A 126 -20.27 -6.14 -5.47
N LEU A 127 -21.08 -6.74 -4.59
CA LEU A 127 -21.42 -8.15 -4.69
C LEU A 127 -22.59 -8.31 -5.68
N VAL A 128 -22.36 -8.97 -6.81
CA VAL A 128 -23.33 -9.04 -7.93
C VAL A 128 -24.24 -10.26 -7.83
N LYS A 129 -23.70 -11.38 -7.35
CA LYS A 129 -24.37 -12.67 -7.10
C LYS A 129 -23.68 -13.35 -5.93
N ASP A 130 -24.23 -14.47 -5.45
CA ASP A 130 -23.55 -15.36 -4.51
C ASP A 130 -22.13 -15.61 -5.03
N HIS A 131 -21.13 -15.19 -4.25
CA HIS A 131 -19.70 -15.37 -4.52
C HIS A 131 -19.08 -14.55 -5.67
N LEU A 132 -19.79 -13.64 -6.35
CA LEU A 132 -19.19 -12.81 -7.42
C LEU A 132 -18.96 -11.37 -6.96
N LEU A 133 -17.71 -11.05 -6.64
CA LEU A 133 -17.28 -9.70 -6.31
C LEU A 133 -16.91 -8.94 -7.59
N ARG A 134 -17.59 -7.82 -7.83
CA ARG A 134 -17.23 -6.84 -8.83
C ARG A 134 -16.45 -5.70 -8.20
N ILE A 135 -15.35 -5.36 -8.84
CA ILE A 135 -14.48 -4.27 -8.45
C ILE A 135 -14.42 -3.30 -9.62
N THR A 136 -14.77 -2.06 -9.36
CA THR A 136 -14.72 -0.99 -10.35
C THR A 136 -13.74 0.06 -9.87
N ALA A 137 -12.75 0.39 -10.69
CA ALA A 137 -11.73 1.36 -10.35
C ALA A 137 -11.50 2.32 -11.52
N VAL A 138 -11.23 3.58 -11.19
CA VAL A 138 -10.83 4.59 -12.18
C VAL A 138 -9.48 5.17 -11.78
N SER A 139 -8.52 5.16 -12.70
CA SER A 139 -7.20 5.77 -12.45
C SER A 139 -7.30 7.30 -12.37
N GLN A 140 -6.22 7.93 -11.91
CA GLN A 140 -6.09 9.40 -11.90
C GLN A 140 -6.26 10.00 -13.31
N ASP A 141 -5.81 9.30 -14.34
CA ASP A 141 -5.94 9.70 -15.75
C ASP A 141 -7.33 9.43 -16.34
N GLY A 142 -8.27 8.96 -15.53
CA GLY A 142 -9.67 8.73 -15.93
C GLY A 142 -9.92 7.41 -16.67
N VAL A 143 -8.93 6.52 -16.74
CA VAL A 143 -9.09 5.22 -17.39
C VAL A 143 -9.90 4.29 -16.47
N TYR A 144 -10.89 3.61 -17.03
CA TYR A 144 -11.81 2.74 -16.32
C TYR A 144 -11.33 1.28 -16.32
N SER A 145 -11.48 0.60 -15.19
CA SER A 145 -11.24 -0.83 -15.04
C SER A 145 -12.39 -1.49 -14.29
N ARG A 146 -12.78 -2.67 -14.77
CA ARG A 146 -13.73 -3.54 -14.08
C ARG A 146 -13.18 -4.95 -14.02
N THR A 147 -13.25 -5.53 -12.84
CA THR A 147 -12.78 -6.89 -12.56
C THR A 147 -13.88 -7.62 -11.82
N ASP A 148 -14.29 -8.77 -12.34
CA ASP A 148 -15.26 -9.64 -11.69
C ASP A 148 -14.48 -10.89 -11.20
N ILE A 149 -14.47 -11.13 -9.89
CA ILE A 149 -13.71 -12.22 -9.23
C ILE A 149 -14.69 -13.13 -8.50
N LEU A 150 -14.57 -14.44 -8.74
CA LEU A 150 -15.32 -15.46 -8.01
C LEU A 150 -14.59 -15.78 -6.70
N VAL A 151 -15.29 -15.63 -5.58
CA VAL A 151 -14.76 -15.78 -4.22
C VAL A 151 -15.30 -17.08 -3.64
N ARG A 152 -14.45 -18.08 -3.40
CA ARG A 152 -14.88 -19.37 -2.82
C ARG A 152 -15.08 -19.30 -1.30
N ALA A 153 -14.51 -18.28 -0.65
CA ALA A 153 -14.68 -18.04 0.78
C ALA A 153 -16.16 -18.05 1.20
N SER A 154 -16.44 -18.75 2.30
CA SER A 154 -17.74 -18.87 2.95
C SER A 154 -18.35 -17.48 3.16
N GLN A 155 -19.51 -17.27 2.52
CA GLN A 155 -20.43 -16.13 2.57
C GLN A 155 -19.86 -14.75 2.96
N PRO A 156 -19.86 -13.76 2.05
CA PRO A 156 -19.69 -12.37 2.45
C PRO A 156 -20.89 -11.90 3.28
N GLU A 157 -20.69 -11.79 4.59
CA GLU A 157 -21.62 -11.08 5.48
C GLU A 157 -21.54 -9.58 5.17
N VAL A 158 -22.63 -9.03 4.65
CA VAL A 158 -22.84 -7.59 4.56
C VAL A 158 -23.20 -7.12 5.97
N ASN A 159 -22.26 -6.49 6.66
CA ASN A 159 -22.52 -5.96 7.99
C ASN A 159 -23.21 -4.59 7.84
N ASP A 160 -24.53 -4.60 7.67
CA ASP A 160 -25.38 -3.41 7.76
C ASP A 160 -25.43 -2.95 9.23
N GLU A 161 -24.42 -2.20 9.69
CA GLU A 161 -24.57 -1.40 10.90
C GLU A 161 -25.51 -0.23 10.62
N LYS A 162 -26.83 -0.51 10.66
CA LYS A 162 -27.83 0.48 11.03
C LYS A 162 -27.98 0.47 12.54
N LYS A 163 -27.40 1.45 13.23
CA LYS A 163 -28.12 2.30 14.20
C LYS A 163 -27.29 3.51 14.65
#